data_AF-A0A1R3GU39-F1
#
_entry.id   AF-A0A1R3GU39-F1
#
_cell.length_a   1.000
_cell.length_b   1.000
_cell.length_c   1.000
_cell.angle_alpha   90.00
_cell.angle_beta   90.00
_cell.angle_gamma   90.00
#
_symmetry.space_group_name_H-M   'P 1'
#
loop_
_entity.id
_entity.type
_entity.pdbx_description
1 polymer ?
#
loop_
_entity_poly.entity_id
_entity_poly.type
_entity_poly.pdbx_seq_one_letter_code
_entity_poly.pdbx_strand_id
1 'polypeptide(L)'
;MNNIQELLRFQLDKNDALVGHGKYFHVRCCAHIFNLIVQSGLEVIKEGLLKIRECVKYVEGSEGRKIMFHECVAQAGLEYSKGLWLDLPTRWNSTYLTIERFMYYRSAFEVLSRIDEVFALE
;
A
#
# COMPACT_ATOMS: atom_id res chain seq x y z
N MET A 1 9.93 -28.82 2.33
CA MET A 1 8.97 -28.86 3.45
C MET A 1 9.75 -28.73 4.75
N ASN A 2 9.35 -27.82 5.64
CA ASN A 2 10.09 -27.52 6.87
C ASN A 2 9.91 -28.65 7.89
N ASN A 3 10.91 -29.55 7.95
CA ASN A 3 10.99 -30.74 8.79
C ASN A 3 10.58 -30.50 10.27
N ILE A 4 10.89 -29.33 10.82
CA ILE A 4 10.60 -28.97 12.22
C ILE A 4 9.09 -28.77 12.48
N GLN A 5 8.34 -28.19 11.53
CA GLN A 5 6.91 -27.93 11.73
C GLN A 5 6.11 -29.24 11.72
N GLU A 6 6.49 -30.20 10.87
CA GLU A 6 5.86 -31.51 10.81
C GLU A 6 6.17 -32.34 12.07
N LEU A 7 7.42 -32.31 12.54
CA LEU A 7 7.80 -32.95 13.80
C LEU A 7 7.02 -32.36 14.98
N LEU A 8 6.94 -31.03 15.07
CA LEU A 8 6.19 -30.35 16.12
C LEU A 8 4.69 -30.69 16.04
N ARG A 9 4.11 -30.69 14.84
CA ARG A 9 2.72 -31.09 14.63
C ARG A 9 2.48 -32.51 15.12
N PHE A 10 3.32 -33.46 14.72
CA PHE A 10 3.20 -34.87 15.12
C PHE A 10 3.28 -35.04 16.64
N GLN A 11 4.21 -34.36 17.31
CA GLN A 11 4.35 -34.46 18.77
C GLN A 11 3.15 -33.86 19.50
N LEU A 12 2.63 -32.71 19.05
CA LEU A 12 1.47 -32.09 19.66
C LEU A 12 0.19 -32.91 19.40
N ASP A 13 0.06 -33.48 18.21
CA ASP A 13 -1.06 -34.35 17.83
C ASP A 13 -1.09 -35.64 18.65
N LYS A 14 0.07 -36.28 18.83
CA LYS A 14 0.22 -37.48 19.66
C LYS A 14 -0.19 -37.26 21.13
N ASN A 15 -0.08 -36.03 21.62
CA ASN A 15 -0.43 -35.66 22.99
C ASN A 15 -1.86 -35.10 23.12
N ASP A 16 -2.71 -35.27 22.09
CA ASP A 16 -4.08 -34.73 22.04
C ASP A 16 -4.14 -33.20 22.28
N ALA A 17 -3.04 -32.48 22.01
CA ALA A 17 -2.93 -31.05 22.24
C ALA A 17 -3.40 -30.20 21.05
N LEU A 18 -3.79 -30.84 19.93
CA LEU A 18 -4.25 -30.18 18.72
C LEU A 18 -5.72 -30.51 18.42
N VAL A 19 -6.51 -29.47 18.14
CA VAL A 19 -7.88 -29.63 17.68
C VAL A 19 -7.91 -30.22 16.26
N GLY A 20 -8.77 -31.21 16.04
CA GLY A 20 -9.02 -31.77 14.71
C GLY A 20 -7.81 -32.49 14.10
N HIS A 21 -7.04 -33.20 14.92
CA HIS A 21 -5.86 -33.96 14.50
C HIS A 21 -4.81 -33.13 13.73
N GLY A 22 -4.58 -31.92 14.23
CA GLY A 22 -3.67 -30.95 13.63
C GLY A 22 -4.09 -30.42 12.25
N LYS A 23 -5.33 -30.65 11.79
CA LYS A 23 -5.85 -30.13 10.52
C LYS A 23 -5.68 -28.61 10.38
N TYR A 24 -5.74 -27.90 11.50
CA TYR A 24 -5.61 -26.44 11.56
C TYR A 24 -4.25 -25.97 12.09
N PHE A 25 -3.31 -26.88 12.33
CA PHE A 25 -2.00 -26.53 12.86
C PHE A 25 -1.13 -25.91 11.76
N HIS A 26 -0.92 -24.61 11.87
CA HIS A 26 -0.08 -23.87 10.95
C HIS A 26 0.83 -22.91 11.72
N VAL A 27 2.14 -23.05 11.52
CA VAL A 27 3.12 -22.09 12.03
C VAL A 27 3.41 -21.09 10.92
N ARG A 28 3.19 -19.80 11.18
CA ARG A 28 3.54 -18.69 10.28
C ARG A 28 4.41 -17.71 11.06
N CYS A 29 5.37 -17.07 10.38
CA CYS A 29 6.09 -15.99 11.03
C CYS A 29 5.17 -14.77 11.20
N CYS A 30 5.40 -13.97 12.24
CA CYS A 30 4.61 -12.78 12.54
C CYS A 30 4.55 -11.81 11.35
N ALA A 31 5.67 -11.66 10.63
CA ALA A 31 5.74 -10.83 9.41
C ALA A 31 4.78 -11.33 8.31
N HIS A 32 4.64 -12.64 8.15
CA HIS A 32 3.74 -13.21 7.16
C HIS A 32 2.27 -13.06 7.60
N ILE A 33 1.96 -13.24 8.89
CA ILE A 33 0.61 -12.95 9.43
C ILE A 33 0.25 -11.48 9.20
N PHE A 34 1.16 -10.58 9.54
CA PHE A 34 0.97 -9.14 9.34
C PHE A 34 0.72 -8.80 7.86
N ASN A 35 1.50 -9.36 6.95
CA ASN A 35 1.29 -9.14 5.52
C ASN A 35 -0.11 -9.59 5.06
N LEU A 36 -0.64 -10.70 5.56
CA LEU A 36 -2.00 -11.15 5.22
C LEU A 36 -3.07 -10.18 5.72
N ILE A 37 -2.92 -9.69 6.95
CA ILE A 37 -3.83 -8.68 7.54
C ILE A 37 -3.81 -7.42 6.67
N VAL A 38 -2.63 -6.93 6.31
CA VAL A 38 -2.49 -5.73 5.48
C VAL A 38 -3.07 -5.94 4.09
N GLN A 39 -2.77 -7.05 3.42
CA GLN A 39 -3.33 -7.36 2.10
C GLN A 39 -4.86 -7.43 2.13
N SER A 40 -5.43 -8.05 3.17
CA SER A 40 -6.88 -8.06 3.37
C SER A 40 -7.46 -6.66 3.54
N GLY A 41 -6.77 -5.77 4.26
CA GLY A 41 -7.17 -4.37 4.40
C GLY A 41 -7.05 -3.57 3.11
N LEU A 42 -5.98 -3.79 2.33
CA LEU A 42 -5.75 -3.13 1.05
C LEU A 42 -6.83 -3.50 0.01
N GLU A 43 -7.35 -4.74 0.04
CA GLU A 43 -8.45 -5.14 -0.86
C GLU A 43 -9.73 -4.34 -0.59
N VAL A 44 -10.01 -3.99 0.67
CA VAL A 44 -11.19 -3.17 1.03
C VAL A 44 -11.10 -1.76 0.45
N ILE A 45 -9.89 -1.20 0.36
CA ILE A 45 -9.66 0.18 -0.13
C ILE A 45 -9.11 0.22 -1.57
N LYS A 46 -9.20 -0.89 -2.30
CA LYS A 46 -8.56 -1.08 -3.61
C LYS A 46 -8.93 0.00 -4.63
N GLU A 47 -10.20 0.36 -4.72
CA GLU A 47 -10.67 1.39 -5.65
C GLU A 47 -10.06 2.77 -5.35
N GLY A 48 -10.00 3.15 -4.06
CA GLY A 48 -9.33 4.39 -3.65
C GLY A 48 -7.84 4.35 -3.95
N LEU A 49 -7.21 3.19 -3.74
CA LEU A 49 -5.80 3.00 -4.03
C LEU A 49 -5.48 3.06 -5.54
N LEU A 50 -6.38 2.58 -6.41
CA LEU A 50 -6.23 2.71 -7.87
C LEU A 50 -6.24 4.19 -8.27
N LYS A 51 -7.18 4.98 -7.76
CA LYS A 51 -7.24 6.43 -8.02
C LYS A 51 -5.99 7.16 -7.54
N ILE A 52 -5.48 6.81 -6.35
CA ILE A 52 -4.22 7.38 -5.83
C ILE A 52 -3.07 7.07 -6.80
N ARG A 53 -2.99 5.83 -7.31
CA ARG A 53 -1.95 5.43 -8.27
C ARG A 53 -2.08 6.17 -9.59
N GLU A 54 -3.29 6.40 -10.08
CA GLU A 54 -3.55 7.19 -11.29
C GLU A 54 -3.10 8.63 -11.10
N CYS A 55 -3.45 9.26 -9.98
CA CYS A 55 -3.01 10.61 -9.67
C CYS A 55 -1.48 10.74 -9.63
N VAL A 56 -0.81 9.78 -8.97
CA VAL A 56 0.66 9.76 -8.90
C VAL A 56 1.28 9.51 -10.27
N LYS A 57 0.72 8.58 -11.07
CA LYS A 57 1.18 8.34 -12.45
C LYS A 57 1.02 9.56 -13.33
N TYR A 58 -0.07 10.31 -13.17
CA TYR A 58 -0.30 11.53 -13.92
C TYR A 58 0.85 12.52 -13.71
N VAL A 59 1.10 12.87 -12.43
CA VAL A 59 2.15 13.82 -12.04
C VAL A 59 3.54 13.33 -12.46
N GLU A 60 3.84 12.04 -12.21
CA GLU A 60 5.16 11.47 -12.51
C GLU A 60 5.39 11.21 -14.00
N GLY A 61 4.34 11.28 -14.83
CA GLY A 61 4.38 10.89 -16.24
C GLY A 61 5.16 11.85 -17.15
N SER A 62 5.40 13.09 -16.75
CA SER A 62 6.23 14.04 -17.52
C SER A 62 6.86 15.11 -16.64
N GLU A 63 7.99 15.66 -17.08
CA GLU A 63 8.67 16.74 -16.35
C GLU A 63 7.80 18.00 -16.24
N GLY A 64 7.02 18.32 -17.28
CA GLY A 64 6.09 19.44 -17.26
C GLY A 64 5.01 19.30 -16.18
N ARG A 65 4.45 18.09 -16.01
CA ARG A 65 3.46 17.81 -14.96
C ARG A 65 4.07 17.83 -13.57
N LYS A 66 5.33 17.40 -13.40
CA LYS A 66 6.06 17.56 -12.13
C LYS A 66 6.23 19.02 -11.76
N ILE A 67 6.71 19.84 -12.69
CA ILE A 67 6.89 21.29 -12.48
C ILE A 67 5.56 21.94 -12.10
N MET A 68 4.49 21.65 -12.84
CA MET A 68 3.14 22.14 -12.53
C MET A 68 2.68 21.69 -11.13
N PHE A 69 2.93 20.44 -10.76
CA PHE A 69 2.59 19.95 -9.43
C PHE A 69 3.39 20.64 -8.32
N HIS A 70 4.67 20.92 -8.53
CA HIS A 70 5.48 21.72 -7.60
C HIS A 70 4.87 23.12 -7.37
N GLU A 71 4.36 23.76 -8.43
CA GLU A 71 3.63 25.03 -8.31
C GLU A 71 2.32 24.85 -7.53
N CYS A 72 1.58 23.76 -7.75
CA CYS A 72 0.38 23.44 -6.97
C CYS A 72 0.69 23.25 -5.48
N VAL A 73 1.81 22.60 -5.16
CA VAL A 73 2.27 22.40 -3.78
C VAL A 73 2.57 23.74 -3.11
N ALA A 74 3.25 24.64 -3.81
CA ALA A 74 3.49 26.00 -3.31
C ALA A 74 2.18 26.79 -3.12
N GLN A 75 1.25 26.72 -4.07
CA GLN A 75 -0.07 27.37 -3.96
C GLN A 75 -0.91 26.80 -2.82
N ALA A 76 -0.77 25.51 -2.52
CA ALA A 76 -1.42 24.87 -1.38
C ALA A 76 -0.76 25.22 -0.03
N GLY A 77 0.31 26.03 -0.02
CA GLY A 77 1.04 26.40 1.20
C GLY A 77 1.85 25.25 1.79
N LEU A 78 2.18 24.24 0.99
CA LEU A 78 2.93 23.06 1.39
C LEU A 78 4.40 23.17 0.96
N GLU A 79 5.28 22.50 1.70
CA GLU A 79 6.66 22.29 1.28
C GLU A 79 6.78 20.98 0.49
N TYR A 80 7.42 21.03 -0.67
CA TYR A 80 7.79 19.83 -1.41
C TYR A 80 9.00 19.14 -0.76
N SER A 81 8.75 18.35 0.28
CA SER A 81 9.79 17.64 1.06
C SER A 81 9.83 16.13 0.81
N LYS A 82 8.76 15.58 0.24
CA LYS A 82 8.62 14.14 -0.06
C LYS A 82 8.41 13.96 -1.57
N GLY A 83 9.22 13.17 -2.25
CA GLY A 83 8.94 12.84 -3.66
C GLY A 83 7.62 12.07 -3.82
N LEU A 84 7.00 12.11 -5.00
CA LEU A 84 5.90 11.21 -5.35
C LEU A 84 6.46 9.96 -6.05
N TRP A 85 5.91 8.79 -5.72
CA TRP A 85 6.26 7.55 -6.41
C TRP A 85 5.13 6.56 -6.38
N LEU A 86 5.08 5.77 -7.45
CA LEU A 86 4.16 4.65 -7.56
C LEU A 86 4.59 3.53 -6.60
N ASP A 87 3.61 2.90 -5.95
CA ASP A 87 3.91 1.79 -5.07
C ASP A 87 4.28 0.52 -5.84
N LEU A 88 4.98 -0.38 -5.15
CA LEU A 88 5.14 -1.78 -5.56
C LEU A 88 4.00 -2.60 -4.91
N PRO A 89 2.97 -3.05 -5.66
CA PRO A 89 1.76 -3.65 -5.07
C PRO A 89 2.01 -4.91 -4.23
N THR A 90 3.12 -5.60 -4.48
CA THR A 90 3.55 -6.79 -3.73
C THR A 90 4.21 -6.47 -2.39
N ARG A 91 4.51 -5.20 -2.11
CA ARG A 91 5.18 -4.73 -0.89
C ARG A 91 4.33 -3.69 -0.18
N TRP A 92 3.64 -4.11 0.88
CA TRP A 92 2.73 -3.25 1.63
C TRP A 92 3.36 -1.95 2.15
N ASN A 93 4.65 -1.97 2.53
CA ASN A 93 5.38 -0.78 2.96
C ASN A 93 5.41 0.32 1.87
N SER A 94 5.54 -0.10 0.60
CA SER A 94 5.53 0.81 -0.52
C SER A 94 4.16 1.45 -0.70
N THR A 95 3.10 0.65 -0.59
CA THR A 95 1.71 1.13 -0.65
C THR A 95 1.41 2.12 0.47
N TYR A 96 1.84 1.81 1.70
CA TYR A 96 1.73 2.72 2.85
C TYR A 96 2.39 4.07 2.56
N LEU A 97 3.63 4.08 2.05
CA LEU A 97 4.35 5.32 1.74
C LEU A 97 3.66 6.14 0.65
N THR A 98 3.14 5.49 -0.40
CA THR A 98 2.38 6.17 -1.46
C THR A 98 1.09 6.80 -0.90
N ILE A 99 0.34 6.09 -0.05
CA ILE A 99 -0.84 6.65 0.62
C ILE A 99 -0.45 7.83 1.52
N GLU A 100 0.57 7.68 2.37
CA GLU A 100 1.03 8.73 3.28
C GLU A 100 1.39 10.02 2.52
N ARG A 101 2.13 9.89 1.41
CA ARG A 101 2.55 11.03 0.58
C ARG A 101 1.40 11.66 -0.17
N PHE A 102 0.52 10.84 -0.74
CA PHE A 102 -0.69 11.35 -1.39
C PHE A 102 -1.53 12.17 -0.41
N MET A 103 -1.70 11.67 0.83
CA MET A 103 -2.45 12.39 1.87
C MET A 103 -1.75 13.68 2.30
N TYR A 104 -0.42 13.70 2.37
CA TYR A 104 0.36 14.92 2.64
C TYR A 104 0.14 15.98 1.55
N TYR A 105 0.10 15.58 0.28
CA TYR A 105 -0.12 16.50 -0.85
C TYR A 105 -1.57 16.63 -1.31
N ARG A 106 -2.54 16.16 -0.53
CA ARG A 106 -3.95 16.15 -0.95
C ARG A 106 -4.43 17.51 -1.44
N SER A 107 -4.13 18.58 -0.71
CA SER A 107 -4.51 19.94 -1.09
C SER A 107 -3.87 20.39 -2.41
N ALA A 108 -2.65 19.93 -2.72
CA ALA A 108 -1.99 20.22 -3.98
C ALA A 108 -2.66 19.49 -5.16
N PHE A 109 -3.10 18.24 -4.97
CA PHE A 109 -3.92 17.53 -5.96
C PHE A 109 -5.28 18.20 -6.19
N GLU A 110 -5.90 18.77 -5.15
CA GLU A 110 -7.14 19.56 -5.28
C GLU A 110 -6.93 20.89 -6.04
N VAL A 111 -5.74 21.49 -5.92
CA VAL A 111 -5.35 22.64 -6.76
C VAL A 111 -5.13 22.18 -8.20
N LEU A 112 -4.40 21.07 -8.40
CA LEU A 112 -4.14 20.50 -9.72
C LEU A 112 -5.44 20.23 -10.49
N SER A 113 -6.46 19.66 -9.85
CA SER A 113 -7.77 19.38 -10.47
C SER A 113 -8.56 20.62 -10.88
N ARG A 114 -8.19 21.81 -10.42
CA ARG A 114 -8.82 23.07 -10.82
C ARG A 114 -8.10 23.77 -11.96
N ILE A 115 -6.80 23.51 -12.11
CA ILE A 115 -5.96 24.19 -13.09
C ILE A 115 -5.68 23.36 -14.34
N ASP A 116 -5.70 22.03 -14.22
CA ASP A 116 -5.41 21.11 -15.31
C ASP A 116 -6.66 20.30 -15.65
N GLU A 117 -7.35 20.70 -16.71
CA GLU A 117 -8.56 20.02 -17.20
C GLU A 117 -8.29 18.57 -17.58
N VAL A 118 -7.07 18.22 -18.01
CA VAL A 118 -6.72 16.84 -18.37
C VAL A 118 -6.66 15.96 -17.13
N PHE A 119 -6.19 16.49 -16.00
CA PHE A 119 -6.19 15.78 -14.72
C PHE A 119 -7.59 15.58 -14.16
N ALA A 120 -8.50 16.55 -14.35
CA ALA A 120 -9.88 16.48 -13.85
C ALA A 120 -10.78 15.47 -14.61
N LEU A 121 -10.31 14.94 -15.75
CA LEU A 121 -11.04 14.01 -16.60
C LEU A 121 -10.63 12.53 -16.40
N GLU A 122 -9.60 12.27 -15.56
CA GLU A 122 -9.13 10.94 -15.16
C GLU A 122 -9.62 10.58 -13.74
#